data_AF-A0A3D3NAY9-F1
#
_entry.id   AF-A0A3D3NAY9-F1
#
_cell.length_a   1.000
_cell.length_b   1.000
_cell.length_c   1.000
_cell.angle_alpha   90.00
_cell.angle_beta   90.00
_cell.angle_gamma   90.00
#
_symmetry.space_group_name_H-M   'P 1'
#
loop_
_entity.id
_entity.type
_entity.pdbx_description
1 polymer ?
#
loop_
_entity_poly.entity_id
_entity_poly.type
_entity_poly.pdbx_seq_one_letter_code
_entity_poly.pdbx_strand_id
1 'polypeptide(L)'
;MPLEKQVCLVVGTLLLGAGVLGIDACPIEGFDMKAMDEELGLRARGLTSSVIVALGYRAAEDFNAKLPKSRPPLEQVLTRL
;
A
#
# COMPACT_ATOMS: atom_id res chain seq x y z
N MET A 1 19.00 2.46 8.36
CA MET A 1 17.54 2.62 8.19
C MET A 1 16.96 1.24 7.87
N PRO A 2 15.92 0.76 8.57
CA PRO A 2 15.35 -0.57 8.29
C PRO A 2 14.82 -0.69 6.86
N LEU A 3 15.00 -1.85 6.22
CA LEU A 3 14.58 -2.14 4.85
C LEU A 3 13.09 -1.87 4.60
N GLU A 4 12.27 -2.15 5.61
CA GLU A 4 10.82 -1.92 5.62
C GLU A 4 10.47 -0.45 5.31
N LYS A 5 11.28 0.51 5.79
CA LYS A 5 11.07 1.93 5.50
C LYS A 5 11.32 2.27 4.03
N GLN A 6 12.21 1.56 3.35
CA GLN A 6 12.47 1.74 1.92
C GLN A 6 11.31 1.21 1.08
N VAL A 7 10.75 0.06 1.47
CA VAL A 7 9.57 -0.52 0.80
C VAL A 7 8.38 0.43 0.88
N CYS A 8 8.12 1.07 2.03
CA CYS A 8 7.04 2.05 2.16
C CYS A 8 7.16 3.25 1.19
N LEU A 9 8.38 3.71 0.89
CA LEU A 9 8.60 4.78 -0.10
C LEU A 9 8.21 4.34 -1.52
N VAL A 10 8.56 3.11 -1.88
CA VAL A 10 8.20 2.51 -3.17
C VAL A 10 6.68 2.34 -3.27
N VAL A 11 6.03 1.89 -2.20
CA VAL A 11 4.56 1.77 -2.14
C VAL A 11 3.89 3.12 -2.36
N GLY A 12 4.36 4.19 -1.69
CA GLY A 12 3.82 5.53 -1.89
C GLY A 12 3.92 5.99 -3.35
N THR A 13 5.04 5.71 -4.01
CA THR A 13 5.25 6.02 -5.43
C THR A 13 4.32 5.19 -6.33
N LEU A 14 4.18 3.90 -6.04
CA LEU A 14 3.32 2.98 -6.78
C LEU A 14 1.84 3.41 -6.68
N LEU A 15 1.34 3.74 -5.50
CA LEU A 15 -0.04 4.18 -5.29
C LEU A 15 -0.34 5.49 -6.03
N LEU A 16 0.60 6.44 -6.02
CA LEU A 16 0.48 7.68 -6.79
C LEU A 16 0.45 7.39 -8.31
N GLY A 17 1.38 6.56 -8.79
CA GLY A 17 1.45 6.17 -10.20
C GLY A 17 0.19 5.46 -10.69
N ALA A 18 -0.34 4.52 -9.89
CA ALA A 18 -1.59 3.84 -10.19
C ALA A 18 -2.76 4.84 -10.35
N GLY A 19 -2.88 5.80 -9.43
CA GLY A 19 -3.88 6.86 -9.52
C GLY A 19 -3.75 7.73 -10.77
N VAL A 20 -2.52 8.08 -11.16
CA VAL A 20 -2.25 8.85 -12.41
C VAL A 20 -2.66 8.05 -13.65
N LEU A 21 -2.47 6.73 -13.64
CA LEU A 21 -2.80 5.84 -14.75
C LEU A 21 -4.28 5.41 -14.75
N GLY A 22 -5.09 5.84 -13.79
CA GLY A 22 -6.48 5.42 -13.65
C GLY A 22 -6.64 3.96 -13.24
N ILE A 23 -5.62 3.39 -12.58
CA ILE A 23 -5.63 2.03 -12.02
C ILE A 23 -5.99 2.14 -10.54
N ASP A 24 -6.96 1.34 -10.11
CA ASP A 24 -7.32 1.23 -8.70
C ASP A 24 -6.28 0.40 -7.95
N ALA A 25 -5.96 0.85 -6.74
CA ALA A 25 -4.95 0.22 -5.91
C ALA A 25 -5.42 0.10 -4.45
N CYS A 26 -5.13 -1.04 -3.82
CA CYS A 26 -5.39 -1.29 -2.41
C CYS A 26 -4.13 -1.84 -1.73
N PRO A 27 -3.42 -1.04 -0.91
CA PRO A 27 -2.32 -1.54 -0.07
C PRO A 27 -2.89 -2.33 1.12
N ILE A 28 -2.28 -3.46 1.44
CA ILE A 28 -2.74 -4.43 2.45
C ILE A 28 -1.56 -4.85 3.33
N GLU A 29 -1.65 -4.54 4.61
CA GLU A 29 -0.72 -4.99 5.66
C GLU A 29 -1.30 -6.16 6.48
N GLY A 30 -2.62 -6.34 6.48
CA GLY A 30 -3.33 -7.36 7.25
C GLY A 30 -3.31 -8.74 6.60
N PHE A 31 -2.12 -9.34 6.42
CA PHE A 31 -1.95 -10.70 5.87
C PHE A 31 -0.94 -11.52 6.68
N ASP A 32 -0.96 -12.85 6.52
CA ASP A 32 0.04 -13.73 7.13
C ASP A 32 1.34 -13.71 6.30
N MET A 33 2.33 -12.97 6.81
CA MET A 33 3.64 -12.84 6.18
C MET A 33 4.39 -14.18 6.11
N LYS A 34 4.24 -15.06 7.10
CA LYS A 34 4.95 -16.34 7.11
C LYS A 34 4.37 -17.26 6.05
N ALA A 35 3.04 -17.38 6.01
CA ALA A 35 2.37 -18.17 4.98
C ALA A 35 2.70 -17.65 3.58
N MET A 36 2.73 -16.33 3.37
CA MET A 36 3.11 -15.72 2.10
C MET A 36 4.58 -16.01 1.71
N ASP A 37 5.50 -15.89 2.68
CA ASP A 37 6.91 -16.18 2.47
C ASP A 37 7.15 -17.64 2.09
N GLU A 38 6.43 -18.56 2.73
CA GLU A 38 6.48 -20.00 2.49
C GLU A 38 5.94 -20.34 1.10
N GLU A 39 4.73 -19.86 0.78
CA GLU A 39 4.05 -20.15 -0.50
C GLU A 39 4.85 -19.63 -1.71
N LEU A 40 5.50 -18.48 -1.56
CA LEU A 40 6.30 -17.86 -2.63
C LEU A 40 7.80 -18.22 -2.55
N GLY A 41 8.21 -19.04 -1.58
CA GLY A 41 9.60 -19.44 -1.37
C GLY A 41 10.57 -18.26 -1.17
N LEU A 42 10.12 -17.17 -0.55
CA LEU A 42 10.87 -15.91 -0.46
C LEU A 42 12.13 -16.04 0.39
N ARG A 43 12.05 -16.80 1.49
CA ARG A 43 13.18 -16.97 2.43
C ARG A 43 14.38 -17.64 1.77
N ALA A 44 14.15 -18.62 0.91
CA ALA A 44 15.20 -19.28 0.14
C ALA A 44 15.93 -18.32 -0.83
N ARG A 45 15.29 -17.20 -1.18
CA ARG A 45 15.83 -16.14 -2.05
C ARG A 45 16.44 -14.97 -1.25
N GLY A 46 16.49 -15.07 0.07
CA GLY A 46 16.92 -13.97 0.95
C GLY A 46 15.91 -12.82 1.01
N LEU A 47 14.64 -13.08 0.67
CA LEU A 47 13.55 -12.10 0.66
C LEU A 47 12.54 -12.39 1.79
N THR A 48 11.72 -11.39 2.09
CA THR A 48 10.55 -11.48 2.97
C THR A 48 9.44 -10.63 2.36
N SER A 49 8.20 -11.06 2.54
CA SER A 49 7.01 -10.25 2.31
C SER A 49 7.01 -9.06 3.27
N SER A 50 6.39 -7.97 2.85
CA SER A 50 6.30 -6.73 3.63
C SER A 50 4.93 -6.08 3.49
N VAL A 51 4.43 -5.95 2.25
CA VAL A 51 3.13 -5.35 1.94
C VAL A 51 2.61 -5.97 0.66
N ILE A 52 1.28 -6.12 0.56
CA ILE A 52 0.60 -6.52 -0.67
C ILE A 52 -0.04 -5.28 -1.25
N VAL A 53 0.00 -5.11 -2.57
CA VAL A 53 -0.81 -4.10 -3.27
C VAL A 53 -1.63 -4.78 -4.33
N ALA A 54 -2.95 -4.82 -4.14
CA ALA A 54 -3.87 -5.26 -5.18
C ALA A 54 -4.05 -4.14 -6.19
N LEU A 55 -3.92 -4.44 -7.48
CA LEU A 55 -4.07 -3.50 -8.60
C LEU A 55 -5.15 -4.01 -9.55
N GLY A 56 -5.94 -3.09 -10.11
CA GLY A 56 -6.95 -3.44 -11.11
C GLY A 56 -7.97 -2.34 -11.32
N TYR A 57 -9.21 -2.75 -11.58
CA TYR A 57 -10.36 -1.87 -11.69
C TYR A 57 -11.40 -2.28 -10.66
N ARG A 58 -11.89 -1.30 -9.90
CA ARG A 58 -12.85 -1.54 -8.82
C ARG A 58 -14.15 -2.15 -9.36
N ALA A 59 -14.74 -3.02 -8.55
CA ALA A 59 -16.08 -3.54 -8.80
C ALA A 59 -17.14 -2.43 -8.65
N ALA A 60 -18.31 -2.62 -9.24
CA ALA A 60 -19.41 -1.66 -9.13
C ALA A 60 -19.91 -1.52 -7.67
N GLU A 61 -19.71 -2.57 -6.88
CA GLU A 61 -20.11 -2.71 -5.48
C GLU A 61 -19.05 -2.20 -4.49
N ASP A 62 -17.93 -1.63 -4.96
CA ASP A 62 -16.93 -1.00 -4.08
C ASP A 62 -17.57 0.21 -3.37
N PHE A 63 -17.99 0.00 -2.12
CA PHE A 63 -18.63 1.01 -1.31
C PHE A 63 -17.71 2.21 -1.04
N ASN A 64 -16.39 1.99 -0.99
CA ASN A 64 -15.42 3.02 -0.62
C ASN A 64 -15.17 4.00 -1.78
N ALA A 65 -15.47 3.59 -3.02
CA ALA A 65 -15.32 4.39 -4.22
C ALA A 65 -16.03 5.75 -4.17
N LYS A 66 -17.19 5.81 -3.50
CA LYS A 66 -18.08 6.98 -3.45
C LYS A 66 -17.94 7.80 -2.17
N LEU A 67 -17.21 7.30 -1.18
CA LEU A 67 -17.07 7.98 0.10
C LEU A 67 -16.12 9.18 -0.03
N PRO A 68 -16.41 10.31 0.63
CA PRO A 68 -15.50 11.44 0.67
C PRO A 68 -14.22 11.05 1.39
N LYS A 69 -13.07 11.52 0.88
CA LYS A 69 -11.77 11.28 1.54
C LYS A 69 -11.69 12.09 2.83
N SER A 70 -11.35 11.42 3.93
CA SER A 70 -11.09 12.05 5.22
C SER A 70 -9.58 12.15 5.47
N ARG A 71 -9.11 13.32 5.89
CA ARG A 71 -7.72 13.59 6.30
C ARG A 71 -7.74 14.54 7.50
N PRO A 72 -6.76 14.44 8.43
CA PRO A 72 -6.62 15.44 9.48
C PRO A 72 -6.46 16.87 8.90
N PRO A 73 -6.93 17.91 9.61
CA PRO A 73 -6.69 19.30 9.23
C PRO A 73 -5.20 19.63 9.10
N LEU A 74 -4.88 20.62 8.26
CA LEU A 74 -3.49 20.95 7.90
C LEU A 74 -2.67 21.38 9.13
N GLU A 75 -3.30 22.14 10.03
CA GLU A 75 -2.72 22.61 11.28
C GLU A 75 -2.31 21.48 12.24
N GLN A 76 -2.83 20.26 12.07
CA GLN A 76 -2.43 19.11 12.86
C GLN A 76 -1.23 18.35 12.26
N VAL A 77 -0.92 18.57 10.98
CA VAL A 77 0.11 17.81 10.25
C VAL A 77 1.27 18.66 9.76
N LEU A 78 1.15 19.99 9.79
CA LEU A 78 2.17 20.93 9.32
C LEU A 78 2.38 22.05 10.35
N THR A 79 3.60 22.13 10.86
CA THR A 79 4.05 23.21 11.75
C THR A 79 4.99 24.14 11.00
N ARG A 80 4.67 25.44 10.96
CA ARG A 80 5.58 26.48 10.46
C ARG A 80 6.44 26.98 11.64
N LEU A 81 7.76 26.85 11.49
CA LEU A 81 8.74 27.36 12.45
C LEU A 81 9.14 28.80 12.14
#